data_AF-A0A4R9K5V5-F1
#
_entry.id   AF-A0A4R9K5V5-F1
#
_cell.length_a   1.000
_cell.length_b   1.000
_cell.length_c   1.000
_cell.angle_alpha   90.00
_cell.angle_beta   90.00
_cell.angle_gamma   90.00
#
_symmetry.space_group_name_H-M   'P 1'
#
loop_
_entity.id
_entity.type
_entity.pdbx_description
1 polymer ?
#
loop_
_entity_poly.entity_id
_entity_poly.type
_entity_poly.pdbx_seq_one_letter_code
_entity_poly.pdbx_strand_id
1 'polypeptide(L)'
;MRYLKIITLVLILIVISFSTLVPTPNEHVLKEIPKQKLVGKLKGIAFATIRTSIIKEYAFTEPKEIRYVPCSPDFPVLLGDFPCSLLNWDEEAVYVEETNTIVDAESSATEPNPDDLLGGKVIVLLSKTKSPNFNGSVVKLGDDEDMLRLFYDKEGYLSHYTFQTYVTVFKWKAVENTRTLLGVLTLKLDSNHFPIAGKEIEF
;
A
#
# COMPACT_ATOMS: atom_id res chain seq x y z
N MET A 1 64.51 -6.74 2.83
CA MET A 1 63.45 -5.71 2.96
C MET A 1 62.60 -5.46 1.70
N ARG A 2 63.10 -5.65 0.46
CA ARG A 2 62.30 -5.42 -0.77
C ARG A 2 61.12 -6.39 -0.95
N TYR A 3 61.29 -7.67 -0.64
CA TYR A 3 60.23 -8.69 -0.78
C TYR A 3 59.04 -8.50 0.18
N LEU A 4 59.31 -8.01 1.39
CA LEU A 4 58.26 -7.78 2.39
C LEU A 4 57.27 -6.68 1.95
N LYS A 5 57.76 -5.66 1.24
CA LYS A 5 56.94 -4.57 0.66
C LYS A 5 56.07 -5.04 -0.50
N ILE A 6 56.54 -6.00 -1.31
CA ILE A 6 55.78 -6.55 -2.43
C ILE A 6 54.64 -7.43 -1.91
N ILE A 7 54.90 -8.25 -0.89
CA ILE A 7 53.89 -9.11 -0.26
C ILE A 7 52.78 -8.27 0.38
N THR A 8 53.13 -7.17 1.07
CA THR A 8 52.12 -6.26 1.65
C THR A 8 51.27 -5.59 0.57
N LEU A 9 51.88 -5.18 -0.55
CA LEU A 9 51.16 -4.51 -1.64
C LEU A 9 50.17 -5.46 -2.35
N VAL A 10 50.54 -6.73 -2.53
CA VAL A 10 49.67 -7.77 -3.10
C VAL A 10 48.51 -8.10 -2.16
N LEU A 11 48.76 -8.21 -0.85
CA LEU A 11 47.71 -8.45 0.14
C LEU A 11 46.68 -7.32 0.19
N ILE A 12 47.12 -6.07 0.09
CA ILE A 12 46.22 -4.90 0.04
C ILE A 12 45.36 -4.93 -1.23
N LEU A 13 45.93 -5.28 -2.38
CA LEU A 13 45.18 -5.41 -3.65
C LEU A 13 44.15 -6.55 -3.63
N ILE A 14 44.45 -7.66 -2.96
CA ILE A 14 43.51 -8.76 -2.79
C ILE A 14 42.35 -8.35 -1.86
N VAL A 15 42.62 -7.66 -0.75
CA VAL A 15 41.56 -7.21 0.18
C VAL A 15 40.62 -6.18 -0.46
N ILE A 16 41.14 -5.27 -1.30
CA ILE A 16 40.31 -4.31 -2.06
C ILE A 16 39.42 -5.02 -3.08
N SER A 17 39.90 -6.11 -3.71
CA SER A 17 39.15 -6.86 -4.72
C SER A 17 37.98 -7.66 -4.14
N PHE A 18 38.02 -8.01 -2.84
CA PHE A 18 36.92 -8.72 -2.15
C PHE A 18 35.87 -7.79 -1.52
N SER A 19 36.10 -6.47 -1.50
CA SER A 19 35.25 -5.52 -0.77
C SER A 19 34.03 -4.99 -1.54
N THR A 20 33.82 -5.39 -2.81
CA THR A 20 32.73 -4.84 -3.66
C THR A 20 31.51 -5.75 -3.80
N LEU A 21 31.37 -6.79 -2.99
CA LEU A 21 30.19 -7.66 -2.94
C LEU A 21 29.48 -7.52 -1.59
N VAL A 22 29.04 -6.30 -1.27
CA VAL A 22 27.99 -6.13 -0.26
C VAL A 22 26.67 -6.21 -1.02
N PRO A 23 25.88 -7.29 -0.89
CA PRO A 23 24.49 -7.26 -1.34
C PRO A 23 23.79 -6.17 -0.54
N THR A 24 23.39 -5.09 -1.20
CA THR A 24 22.50 -4.10 -0.60
C THR A 24 21.22 -4.83 -0.18
N PRO A 25 20.69 -4.58 1.02
CA PRO A 25 19.42 -5.14 1.43
C PRO A 25 18.36 -4.80 0.38
N ASN A 26 17.48 -5.75 0.11
CA ASN A 26 16.42 -5.70 -0.88
C ASN A 26 15.58 -4.43 -0.67
N GLU A 27 15.95 -3.33 -1.32
CA GLU A 27 15.12 -2.15 -1.33
C GLU A 27 13.89 -2.52 -2.15
N HIS A 28 12.72 -2.55 -1.50
CA HIS A 28 11.42 -2.83 -2.09
C HIS A 28 11.00 -1.66 -3.01
N VAL A 29 11.79 -1.44 -4.08
CA VAL A 29 11.62 -0.35 -5.04
C VAL A 29 10.74 -0.81 -6.19
N LEU A 30 9.73 0.00 -6.48
CA LEU A 30 8.89 -0.14 -7.67
C LEU A 30 9.74 -0.04 -8.95
N LYS A 31 9.84 -1.15 -9.69
CA LYS A 31 10.61 -1.28 -10.94
C LYS A 31 9.74 -0.94 -12.14
N GLU A 32 10.28 -0.19 -13.09
CA GLU A 32 9.55 0.13 -14.33
C GLU A 32 9.25 -1.12 -15.16
N ILE A 33 8.02 -1.21 -15.66
CA ILE A 33 7.62 -2.29 -16.56
C ILE A 33 8.00 -1.91 -18.00
N PRO A 34 8.80 -2.73 -18.69
CA PRO A 34 9.08 -2.52 -20.10
C PRO A 34 7.79 -2.50 -20.92
N LYS A 35 7.68 -1.56 -21.87
CA LYS A 35 6.46 -1.38 -22.70
C LYS A 35 5.98 -2.69 -23.35
N GLN A 36 6.90 -3.55 -23.78
CA GLN A 36 6.56 -4.85 -24.40
C GLN A 36 5.90 -5.83 -23.42
N LYS A 37 6.17 -5.69 -22.11
CA LYS A 37 5.62 -6.55 -21.05
C LYS A 37 4.33 -6.01 -20.43
N LEU A 38 4.05 -4.71 -20.60
CA LEU A 38 2.91 -4.04 -19.98
C LEU A 38 1.58 -4.74 -20.31
N VAL A 39 1.32 -5.04 -21.59
CA VAL A 39 0.08 -5.72 -22.01
C VAL A 39 -0.12 -7.06 -21.30
N GLY A 40 0.95 -7.83 -21.11
CA GLY A 40 0.90 -9.10 -20.38
C GLY A 40 0.54 -8.90 -18.91
N LYS A 41 1.17 -7.92 -18.26
CA LYS A 41 0.87 -7.57 -16.86
C LYS A 41 -0.58 -7.10 -16.69
N LEU A 42 -1.09 -6.26 -17.60
CA LEU A 42 -2.48 -5.79 -17.59
C LEU A 42 -3.50 -6.92 -17.71
N LYS A 43 -3.21 -7.93 -18.55
CA LYS A 43 -4.06 -9.13 -18.65
C LYS A 43 -4.03 -9.94 -17.35
N GLY A 44 -2.85 -10.10 -16.74
CA GLY A 44 -2.68 -10.86 -15.50
C GLY A 44 -3.44 -10.28 -14.30
N ILE A 45 -3.70 -8.97 -14.28
CA ILE A 45 -4.51 -8.31 -13.25
C ILE A 45 -5.96 -8.05 -13.68
N ALA A 46 -6.40 -8.59 -14.82
CA ALA A 46 -7.71 -8.35 -15.39
C ALA A 46 -8.07 -6.84 -15.48
N PHE A 47 -7.15 -6.02 -16.00
CA PHE A 47 -7.27 -4.56 -15.96
C PHE A 47 -8.59 -4.02 -16.57
N ALA A 48 -9.18 -4.71 -17.55
CA ALA A 48 -10.49 -4.33 -18.08
C ALA A 48 -11.56 -4.23 -16.97
N THR A 49 -11.56 -5.18 -16.03
CA THR A 49 -12.46 -5.21 -14.87
C THR A 49 -12.19 -4.02 -13.95
N ILE A 50 -10.93 -3.73 -13.66
CA ILE A 50 -10.50 -2.57 -12.85
C ILE A 50 -10.94 -1.25 -13.51
N ARG A 51 -10.74 -1.12 -14.82
CA ARG A 51 -11.15 0.08 -15.56
C ARG A 51 -12.65 0.32 -15.44
N THR A 52 -13.47 -0.73 -15.52
CA THR A 52 -14.92 -0.58 -15.36
C THR A 52 -15.35 -0.13 -13.97
N SER A 53 -14.64 -0.55 -12.90
CA SER A 53 -14.94 -0.06 -11.55
C SER A 53 -14.53 1.39 -11.36
N ILE A 54 -13.42 1.82 -11.97
CA ILE A 54 -12.91 3.21 -11.84
C ILE A 54 -13.80 4.22 -12.56
N ILE A 55 -14.26 3.89 -13.78
CA ILE A 55 -15.08 4.81 -14.60
C ILE A 55 -16.47 5.06 -14.00
N LYS A 56 -16.97 4.10 -13.21
CA LYS A 56 -18.28 4.25 -12.57
C LYS A 56 -18.28 5.41 -11.57
N GLU A 57 -19.39 6.15 -11.55
CA GLU A 57 -19.65 7.15 -10.54
C GLU A 57 -20.24 6.51 -9.27
N TYR A 58 -19.77 6.98 -8.11
CA TYR A 58 -20.21 6.50 -6.80
C TYR A 58 -20.67 7.67 -5.95
N ALA A 59 -21.77 7.47 -5.23
CA ALA A 59 -22.26 8.41 -4.24
C ALA A 59 -21.71 8.02 -2.86
N PHE A 60 -20.80 8.85 -2.33
CA PHE A 60 -20.18 8.68 -1.02
C PHE A 60 -20.97 9.47 0.03
N THR A 61 -21.63 8.77 0.95
CA THR A 61 -22.59 9.41 1.88
C THR A 61 -22.46 8.95 3.32
N GLU A 62 -21.72 7.86 3.56
CA GLU A 62 -21.63 7.22 4.86
C GLU A 62 -20.25 7.48 5.46
N PRO A 63 -20.08 8.50 6.32
CA PRO A 63 -18.82 8.74 7.00
C PRO A 63 -18.53 7.62 7.99
N LYS A 64 -17.28 7.17 8.00
CA LYS A 64 -16.73 6.22 8.98
C LYS A 64 -15.39 6.72 9.48
N GLU A 65 -15.19 6.65 10.78
CA GLU A 65 -13.93 6.99 11.43
C GLU A 65 -13.06 5.73 11.51
N ILE A 66 -11.83 5.80 11.03
CA ILE A 66 -10.87 4.69 11.09
C ILE A 66 -9.57 5.14 11.74
N ARG A 67 -8.85 4.19 12.33
CA ARG A 67 -7.49 4.45 12.80
C ARG A 67 -6.55 4.56 11.62
N TYR A 68 -5.82 5.67 11.52
CA TYR A 68 -4.70 5.81 10.61
C TYR A 68 -3.56 4.94 11.14
N VAL A 69 -3.02 4.06 10.29
CA VAL A 69 -1.81 3.30 10.62
C VAL A 69 -0.86 3.46 9.46
N PRO A 70 0.33 4.09 9.67
CA PRO A 70 1.31 4.23 8.60
C PRO A 70 1.84 2.86 8.18
N CYS A 71 2.30 2.77 6.94
CA CYS A 71 2.94 1.56 6.45
C CYS A 71 4.31 1.32 7.12
N SER A 72 4.69 0.06 7.28
CA SER A 72 6.03 -0.32 7.75
C SER A 72 7.11 0.25 6.82
N PRO A 73 8.30 0.62 7.32
CA PRO A 73 9.43 1.04 6.49
C PRO A 73 9.83 0.03 5.40
N ASP A 74 9.55 -1.26 5.61
CA ASP A 74 9.83 -2.33 4.63
C ASP A 74 8.75 -2.47 3.56
N PHE A 75 7.63 -1.77 3.71
CA PHE A 75 6.54 -1.75 2.73
C PHE A 75 6.82 -0.70 1.65
N PRO A 76 6.52 -0.97 0.37
CA PRO A 76 6.78 -0.01 -0.70
C PRO A 76 6.02 1.30 -0.46
N VAL A 77 6.69 2.42 -0.73
CA VAL A 77 6.06 3.74 -0.70
C VAL A 77 4.96 3.80 -1.77
N LEU A 78 3.74 4.04 -1.32
CA LEU A 78 2.56 4.14 -2.17
C LEU A 78 2.29 5.60 -2.57
N LEU A 79 1.48 5.80 -3.61
CA LEU A 79 1.07 7.14 -4.05
C LEU A 79 -0.02 7.69 -3.13
N GLY A 80 0.09 8.98 -2.81
CA GLY A 80 -0.76 9.63 -1.82
C GLY A 80 -0.40 9.21 -0.38
N ASP A 81 -1.06 9.84 0.59
CA ASP A 81 -0.92 9.50 2.00
C ASP A 81 -1.78 8.26 2.34
N PHE A 82 -1.37 7.10 1.81
CA PHE A 82 -2.11 5.85 1.95
C PHE A 82 -1.84 5.19 3.31
N PRO A 83 -2.86 4.99 4.17
CA PRO A 83 -2.71 4.25 5.41
C PRO A 83 -2.79 2.74 5.20
N CYS A 84 -1.84 2.00 5.75
CA CYS A 84 -1.81 0.53 5.62
C CYS A 84 -2.95 -0.18 6.37
N SER A 85 -3.63 0.49 7.30
CA SER A 85 -4.89 -0.01 7.89
C SER A 85 -5.99 -0.21 6.86
N LEU A 86 -5.91 0.41 5.68
CA LEU A 86 -6.89 0.27 4.60
C LEU A 86 -6.60 -0.88 3.62
N LEU A 87 -5.58 -1.71 3.84
CA LEU A 87 -5.31 -2.89 3.01
C LEU A 87 -6.39 -3.98 3.14
N ASN A 88 -7.05 -4.04 4.30
CA ASN A 88 -8.20 -4.91 4.53
C ASN A 88 -9.31 -4.07 5.18
N TRP A 89 -10.51 -4.16 4.61
CA TRP A 89 -11.70 -3.48 5.05
C TRP A 89 -12.62 -4.46 5.75
N ASP A 90 -12.63 -4.39 7.07
CA ASP A 90 -13.63 -5.05 7.90
C ASP A 90 -14.77 -4.07 8.18
N GLU A 91 -15.97 -4.37 7.69
CA GLU A 91 -17.15 -3.52 7.90
C GLU A 91 -17.61 -3.49 9.37
N GLU A 92 -17.23 -4.50 10.16
CA GLU A 92 -17.66 -4.72 11.55
C GLU A 92 -16.62 -4.24 12.58
N ALA A 93 -15.33 -4.16 12.23
CA ALA A 93 -14.27 -3.69 13.14
C ALA A 93 -14.21 -2.16 13.34
N VAL A 94 -15.15 -1.41 12.75
CA VAL A 94 -15.22 0.06 12.85
C VAL A 94 -16.06 0.49 14.05
N TYR A 95 -15.78 -0.08 15.22
CA TYR A 95 -16.12 0.47 16.53
C TYR A 95 -15.10 -0.06 17.54
N VAL A 96 -14.03 0.68 17.78
CA VAL A 96 -13.43 0.69 19.12
C VAL A 96 -14.05 1.90 19.79
N GLU A 97 -15.28 1.74 20.28
CA GLU A 97 -15.66 2.48 21.48
C GLU A 97 -14.66 2.01 22.54
N GLU A 98 -13.76 2.90 22.93
CA GLU A 98 -13.16 2.78 24.26
C GLU A 98 -14.33 2.74 25.23
N THR A 99 -14.66 1.55 25.74
CA THR A 99 -15.47 1.42 26.94
C THR A 99 -14.69 2.05 28.08
N ASN A 100 -14.73 3.38 28.16
CA ASN A 100 -14.40 4.14 29.33
C ASN A 100 -15.55 3.90 30.31
N THR A 101 -15.41 2.80 31.06
CA THR A 101 -16.05 2.64 32.35
C THR A 101 -15.83 3.92 33.14
N ILE A 102 -16.88 4.72 33.27
CA ILE A 102 -16.95 5.84 34.19
C ILE A 102 -16.74 5.25 35.58
N VAL A 103 -15.58 5.53 36.17
CA VAL A 103 -15.40 5.51 37.61
C VAL A 103 -14.78 6.85 37.98
N ASP A 104 -15.39 7.46 38.99
CA ASP A 104 -15.35 8.87 39.32
C ASP A 104 -13.95 9.48 39.52
N ALA A 105 -13.95 10.80 39.35
CA ALA A 105 -12.89 11.77 39.58
C ALA A 105 -11.90 11.45 40.73
N GLU A 106 -10.62 11.36 40.40
CA GLU A 106 -9.59 12.08 41.15
C GLU A 106 -8.30 12.27 40.33
N SER A 107 -7.77 13.48 40.41
CA SER A 107 -6.55 13.96 39.79
C SER A 107 -5.36 13.01 39.97
N SER A 108 -4.85 12.44 38.88
CA SER A 108 -3.43 12.09 38.77
C SER A 108 -2.98 12.25 37.32
N ALA A 109 -1.80 12.83 37.14
CA ALA A 109 -1.15 12.98 35.86
C ALA A 109 -0.87 11.59 35.28
N THR A 110 -1.77 11.11 34.44
CA THR A 110 -1.62 9.82 33.75
C THR A 110 -0.60 10.00 32.63
N GLU A 111 0.47 9.22 32.71
CA GLU A 111 1.49 9.11 31.67
C GLU A 111 0.83 8.81 30.30
N PRO A 112 1.35 9.37 29.21
CA PRO A 112 0.78 9.15 27.88
C PRO A 112 0.78 7.65 27.58
N ASN A 113 -0.42 7.11 27.33
CA ASN A 113 -0.62 5.73 26.93
C ASN A 113 0.23 5.46 25.67
N PRO A 114 1.10 4.44 25.63
CA PRO A 114 1.93 4.15 24.46
C PRO A 114 1.13 3.87 23.17
N ASP A 115 -0.18 3.63 23.27
CA ASP A 115 -1.09 3.46 22.14
C ASP A 115 -1.53 4.77 21.45
N ASP A 116 -1.35 5.93 22.08
CA ASP A 116 -1.62 7.26 21.50
C ASP A 116 -0.53 7.74 20.54
N LEU A 117 0.56 6.97 20.38
CA LEU A 117 1.75 7.42 19.67
C LEU A 117 1.83 7.03 18.19
N LEU A 118 0.89 6.25 17.63
CA LEU A 118 1.09 5.65 16.29
C LEU A 118 -0.10 5.71 15.32
N GLY A 119 -0.84 6.82 15.35
CA GLY A 119 -1.65 7.25 14.21
C GLY A 119 -3.02 7.76 14.62
N GLY A 120 -3.32 9.00 14.20
CA GLY A 120 -4.58 9.67 14.51
C GLY A 120 -5.78 8.97 13.87
N LYS A 121 -6.96 9.52 14.11
CA LYS A 121 -8.19 9.03 13.46
C LYS A 121 -8.44 9.82 12.19
N VAL A 122 -8.86 9.13 11.12
CA VAL A 122 -9.22 9.75 9.84
C VAL A 122 -10.63 9.36 9.44
N ILE A 123 -11.31 10.28 8.77
CA ILE A 123 -12.67 10.05 8.28
C ILE A 123 -12.56 9.57 6.84
N VAL A 124 -13.23 8.46 6.54
CA VAL A 124 -13.47 7.98 5.19
C VAL A 124 -14.96 8.03 4.87
N LEU A 125 -15.30 8.14 3.59
CA LEU A 125 -16.68 8.09 3.13
C LEU A 125 -16.92 6.80 2.35
N LEU A 126 -17.95 6.04 2.73
CA LEU A 126 -18.38 4.83 2.04
C LEU A 126 -19.41 5.16 0.96
N SER A 127 -19.28 4.45 -0.16
CA SER A 127 -20.27 4.44 -1.23
C SER A 127 -21.46 3.57 -0.83
N LYS A 128 -22.69 4.06 -1.10
CA LYS A 128 -23.92 3.25 -0.96
C LYS A 128 -23.96 2.05 -1.93
N THR A 129 -23.17 2.10 -2.99
CA THR A 129 -23.15 1.07 -4.03
C THR A 129 -21.82 0.34 -4.06
N LYS A 130 -21.89 -0.98 -4.24
CA LYS A 130 -20.71 -1.83 -4.36
C LYS A 130 -20.01 -1.65 -5.71
N SER A 131 -18.71 -1.96 -5.71
CA SER A 131 -17.89 -1.98 -6.92
C SER A 131 -18.38 -3.05 -7.89
N PRO A 132 -18.61 -2.73 -9.18
CA PRO A 132 -18.99 -3.72 -10.17
C PRO A 132 -17.85 -4.75 -10.33
N ASN A 133 -18.22 -6.02 -10.51
CA ASN A 133 -17.32 -7.16 -10.65
C ASN A 133 -16.53 -7.57 -9.39
N PHE A 134 -16.19 -6.63 -8.51
CA PHE A 134 -15.50 -6.93 -7.25
C PHE A 134 -16.46 -7.26 -6.12
N ASN A 135 -17.71 -6.76 -6.18
CA ASN A 135 -18.77 -6.96 -5.19
C ASN A 135 -18.38 -6.59 -3.75
N GLY A 136 -17.34 -5.76 -3.59
CA GLY A 136 -16.93 -5.18 -2.32
C GLY A 136 -17.23 -3.70 -2.24
N SER A 137 -16.85 -3.12 -1.11
CA SER A 137 -17.08 -1.72 -0.77
C SER A 137 -16.17 -0.78 -1.57
N VAL A 138 -16.62 0.46 -1.72
CA VAL A 138 -15.85 1.55 -2.33
C VAL A 138 -15.74 2.66 -1.32
N VAL A 139 -14.51 3.03 -0.98
CA VAL A 139 -14.21 3.97 0.08
C VAL A 139 -13.47 5.17 -0.51
N LYS A 140 -13.83 6.36 -0.06
CA LYS A 140 -13.15 7.61 -0.38
C LYS A 140 -12.40 8.10 0.86
N LEU A 141 -11.12 8.41 0.72
CA LEU A 141 -10.31 9.08 1.74
C LEU A 141 -9.77 10.39 1.16
N GLY A 142 -9.80 11.46 1.96
CA GLY A 142 -9.39 12.79 1.54
C GLY A 142 -10.41 13.48 0.62
N ASP A 143 -10.05 14.68 0.18
CA ASP A 143 -10.88 15.54 -0.65
C ASP A 143 -10.10 16.08 -1.85
N ASP A 144 -10.86 16.55 -2.85
CA ASP A 144 -10.35 17.23 -4.05
C ASP A 144 -9.21 16.48 -4.78
N GLU A 145 -8.03 17.11 -4.86
CA GLU A 145 -6.89 16.67 -5.68
C GLU A 145 -6.07 15.54 -5.03
N ASP A 146 -6.14 15.41 -3.71
CA ASP A 146 -5.42 14.38 -2.93
C ASP A 146 -6.32 13.21 -2.54
N MET A 147 -7.47 13.09 -3.20
CA MET A 147 -8.43 12.03 -2.95
C MET A 147 -7.89 10.64 -3.34
N LEU A 148 -8.01 9.70 -2.41
CA LEU A 148 -7.91 8.27 -2.67
C LEU A 148 -9.31 7.66 -2.82
N ARG A 149 -9.51 6.89 -3.89
CA ARG A 149 -10.70 6.04 -4.04
C ARG A 149 -10.28 4.59 -4.02
N LEU A 150 -10.67 3.87 -2.99
CA LEU A 150 -10.29 2.50 -2.70
C LEU A 150 -11.41 1.54 -3.08
N PHE A 151 -11.04 0.43 -3.71
CA PHE A 151 -11.97 -0.58 -4.21
C PHE A 151 -11.63 -1.93 -3.60
N TYR A 152 -12.56 -2.45 -2.81
CA TYR A 152 -12.42 -3.72 -2.12
C TYR A 152 -13.11 -4.84 -2.90
N ASP A 153 -12.64 -6.06 -2.69
CA ASP A 153 -13.39 -7.24 -3.08
C ASP A 153 -14.43 -7.65 -2.03
N LYS A 154 -15.21 -8.68 -2.34
CA LYS A 154 -16.25 -9.23 -1.45
C LYS A 154 -15.74 -9.72 -0.08
N GLU A 155 -14.44 -9.97 0.06
CA GLU A 155 -13.80 -10.46 1.28
C GLU A 155 -13.13 -9.32 2.07
N GLY A 156 -13.26 -8.08 1.60
CA GLY A 156 -12.68 -6.91 2.27
C GLY A 156 -11.23 -6.63 1.86
N TYR A 157 -10.61 -7.41 0.98
CA TYR A 157 -9.24 -7.13 0.57
C TYR A 157 -9.20 -6.00 -0.45
N LEU A 158 -8.26 -5.06 -0.27
CA LEU A 158 -8.08 -3.97 -1.22
C LEU A 158 -7.62 -4.51 -2.56
N SER A 159 -8.45 -4.36 -3.60
CA SER A 159 -8.06 -4.76 -4.96
C SER A 159 -7.20 -3.69 -5.61
N HIS A 160 -7.66 -2.45 -5.57
CA HIS A 160 -6.97 -1.32 -6.16
C HIS A 160 -7.44 -0.01 -5.54
N TYR A 161 -6.65 1.05 -5.69
CA TYR A 161 -7.11 2.42 -5.45
C TYR A 161 -6.66 3.34 -6.57
N THR A 162 -7.35 4.47 -6.72
CA THR A 162 -6.93 5.57 -7.61
C THR A 162 -6.45 6.76 -6.82
N PHE A 163 -5.41 7.41 -7.34
CA PHE A 163 -4.89 8.70 -6.89
C PHE A 163 -4.54 9.53 -8.12
N GLN A 164 -5.22 10.66 -8.33
CA GLN A 164 -5.06 11.47 -9.53
C GLN A 164 -5.17 10.62 -10.82
N THR A 165 -4.15 10.68 -11.70
CA THR A 165 -4.08 9.89 -12.95
C THR A 165 -3.46 8.50 -12.76
N TYR A 166 -3.38 7.99 -11.54
CA TYR A 166 -2.76 6.70 -11.24
C TYR A 166 -3.76 5.71 -10.64
N VAL A 167 -3.51 4.43 -10.91
CA VAL A 167 -4.16 3.32 -10.21
C VAL A 167 -3.10 2.38 -9.67
N THR A 168 -3.22 2.06 -8.39
CA THR A 168 -2.36 1.09 -7.69
C THR A 168 -3.17 -0.18 -7.45
N VAL A 169 -2.65 -1.32 -7.90
CA VAL A 169 -3.33 -2.62 -7.88
C VAL A 169 -2.55 -3.58 -7.00
N PHE A 170 -3.25 -4.29 -6.11
CA PHE A 170 -2.68 -5.25 -5.17
C PHE A 170 -2.91 -6.66 -5.68
N LYS A 171 -1.83 -7.41 -5.86
CA LYS A 171 -1.87 -8.81 -6.32
C LYS A 171 -1.90 -9.73 -5.10
N TRP A 172 -3.07 -10.24 -4.78
CA TRP A 172 -3.25 -11.19 -3.69
C TRP A 172 -3.19 -12.64 -4.19
N LYS A 173 -2.68 -13.53 -3.35
CA LYS A 173 -2.80 -14.98 -3.53
C LYS A 173 -3.45 -15.58 -2.29
N ALA A 174 -4.50 -16.34 -2.50
CA ALA A 174 -5.08 -17.16 -1.45
C ALA A 174 -4.09 -18.28 -1.08
N VAL A 175 -3.71 -18.34 0.18
CA VAL A 175 -2.92 -19.40 0.78
C VAL A 175 -3.68 -19.86 2.01
N GLU A 176 -4.31 -21.03 1.89
CA GLU A 176 -5.21 -21.59 2.92
C GLU A 176 -6.36 -20.60 3.24
N ASN A 177 -6.46 -20.18 4.51
CA ASN A 177 -7.49 -19.26 5.01
C ASN A 177 -7.02 -17.79 5.03
N THR A 178 -5.85 -17.49 4.45
CA THR A 178 -5.28 -16.14 4.44
C THR A 178 -4.96 -15.71 3.01
N ARG A 179 -4.83 -14.40 2.78
CA ARG A 179 -4.28 -13.88 1.53
C ARG A 179 -2.92 -13.27 1.76
N THR A 180 -1.97 -13.69 0.95
CA THR A 180 -0.62 -13.13 0.92
C THR A 180 -0.52 -12.13 -0.23
N LEU A 181 -0.01 -10.93 0.06
CA LEU A 181 0.29 -9.95 -0.96
C LEU A 181 1.53 -10.40 -1.74
N LEU A 182 1.36 -10.69 -3.03
CA LEU A 182 2.45 -11.10 -3.93
C LEU A 182 3.14 -9.92 -4.60
N GLY A 183 2.50 -8.77 -4.65
CA GLY A 183 3.07 -7.61 -5.31
C GLY A 183 2.09 -6.47 -5.48
N VAL A 184 2.64 -5.33 -5.88
CA VAL A 184 1.89 -4.10 -6.13
C VAL A 184 2.26 -3.60 -7.52
N LEU A 185 1.24 -3.20 -8.28
CA LEU A 185 1.37 -2.66 -9.64
C LEU A 185 0.77 -1.26 -9.67
N THR A 186 1.60 -0.23 -9.89
CA THR A 186 1.16 1.15 -10.06
C THR A 186 1.16 1.51 -11.53
N LEU A 187 0.02 1.93 -12.07
CA LEU A 187 -0.18 2.27 -13.47
C LEU A 187 -0.49 3.76 -13.62
N LYS A 188 0.18 4.42 -14.56
CA LYS A 188 -0.20 5.76 -15.01
C LYS A 188 -1.25 5.63 -16.11
N LEU A 189 -2.35 6.35 -15.98
CA LEU A 189 -3.46 6.34 -16.92
C LEU A 189 -3.48 7.59 -17.80
N ASP A 190 -4.05 7.47 -19.00
CA ASP A 190 -4.44 8.61 -19.83
C ASP A 190 -5.84 9.15 -19.44
N SER A 191 -6.31 10.17 -20.16
CA SER A 191 -7.64 10.78 -19.95
C SER A 191 -8.80 9.82 -20.19
N ASN A 192 -8.57 8.72 -20.91
CA ASN A 192 -9.56 7.69 -21.20
C ASN A 192 -9.41 6.47 -20.28
N HIS A 193 -8.64 6.60 -19.19
CA HIS A 193 -8.37 5.55 -18.20
C HIS A 193 -7.65 4.32 -18.79
N PHE A 194 -6.83 4.51 -19.83
CA PHE A 194 -5.96 3.46 -20.36
C PHE A 194 -4.53 3.58 -19.80
N PRO A 195 -3.88 2.45 -19.44
CA PRO A 195 -2.52 2.48 -18.91
C PRO A 195 -1.50 2.84 -19.99
N ILE A 196 -0.68 3.85 -19.71
CA ILE A 196 0.40 4.32 -20.61
C ILE A 196 1.80 3.98 -20.07
N ALA A 197 1.92 3.73 -18.77
CA ALA A 197 3.14 3.30 -18.11
C ALA A 197 2.79 2.54 -16.83
N GLY A 198 3.74 1.76 -16.31
CA GLY A 198 3.55 1.05 -15.05
C GLY A 198 4.86 0.76 -14.34
N LYS A 199 4.77 0.64 -13.02
CA LYS A 199 5.84 0.15 -12.16
C LYS A 199 5.31 -0.99 -11.30
N GLU A 200 6.13 -1.98 -11.02
CA GLU A 200 5.75 -3.11 -10.19
C GLU A 200 6.80 -3.45 -9.15
N ILE A 201 6.31 -4.07 -8.09
CA ILE A 201 7.10 -4.78 -7.10
C ILE A 201 6.46 -6.14 -6.85
N GLU A 202 7.30 -7.14 -6.64
CA GLU A 202 6.91 -8.50 -6.27
C GLU A 202 7.59 -8.85 -4.93
N PHE A 203 6.89 -9.57 -4.07
CA PHE A 203 7.34 -10.00 -2.73
C PHE A 203 7.67 -11.49 -2.70
#